data_AF-A0A1B3XL00-F1
#
_entry.id   AF-A0A1B3XL00-F1
#
_cell.length_a   1.000
_cell.length_b   1.000
_cell.length_c   1.000
_cell.angle_alpha   90.00
_cell.angle_beta   90.00
_cell.angle_gamma   90.00
#
_symmetry.space_group_name_H-M   'P 1'
#
loop_
_entity.id
_entity.type
_entity.pdbx_description
1 polymer ?
#
loop_
_entity_poly.entity_id
_entity_poly.type
_entity_poly.pdbx_seq_one_letter_code
_entity_poly.pdbx_strand_id
1 'polypeptide(L)' 'MANKLFQKAREFVEEALHSEHEGDQHNTEEIAKNALSSAFANTTEAEKEQLREFQEELENHSK' A
#
# COMPACT_ATOMS: atom_id res chain seq x y z
N MET A 1 -3.65 4.80 19.67
CA MET A 1 -3.55 5.82 18.62
C MET A 1 -3.42 5.07 17.31
N ALA A 2 -4.44 5.10 16.45
CA ALA A 2 -4.36 4.39 15.18
C ALA A 2 -3.42 5.15 14.23
N ASN A 3 -2.46 4.45 13.64
CA ASN A 3 -1.53 5.07 12.70
C ASN A 3 -2.26 5.37 11.39
N LYS A 4 -2.57 6.66 11.17
CA LYS A 4 -3.32 7.11 9.99
C LYS A 4 -2.57 6.81 8.69
N LEU A 5 -1.23 6.77 8.72
CA LEU A 5 -0.44 6.45 7.53
C LEU A 5 -0.56 4.96 7.19
N PHE A 6 -0.53 4.09 8.20
CA PHE A 6 -0.76 2.66 8.03
C PHE A 6 -2.14 2.37 7.44
N GLN A 7 -3.19 3.01 7.98
CA GLN A 7 -4.56 2.86 7.47
C GLN A 7 -4.69 3.28 6.01
N LYS A 8 -4.13 4.44 5.66
CA LYS A 8 -4.13 4.93 4.27
C LYS A 8 -3.36 4.00 3.34
N ALA A 9 -2.17 3.54 3.75
CA ALA A 9 -1.37 2.64 2.94
C ALA A 9 -2.13 1.35 2.61
N ARG A 10 -2.82 0.79 3.61
CA ARG A 10 -3.69 -0.38 3.41
C ARG A 10 -4.85 -0.07 2.45
N GLU A 11 -5.57 1.04 2.66
CA GLU A 11 -6.69 1.42 1.77
C GLU A 11 -6.24 1.54 0.31
N PHE A 12 -5.12 2.19 0.04
CA PHE A 12 -4.61 2.34 -1.32
C PHE A 12 -4.13 1.02 -1.94
N VAL A 13 -3.56 0.11 -1.14
CA VAL A 13 -3.19 -1.23 -1.62
C VAL A 13 -4.44 -2.02 -1.96
N GLU A 14 -5.46 -2.02 -1.09
CA GLU A 14 -6.74 -2.66 -1.39
C GLU A 14 -7.37 -2.05 -2.67
N GLU A 15 -7.35 -0.72 -2.82
CA GLU A 15 -7.87 -0.04 -4.01
C GLU A 15 -7.10 -0.44 -5.29
N ALA A 16 -5.77 -0.55 -5.22
CA ALA A 16 -4.96 -0.98 -6.35
C ALA A 16 -5.23 -2.45 -6.74
N LEU A 17 -5.33 -3.34 -5.76
CA LEU A 17 -5.65 -4.77 -5.96
C LEU A 17 -7.07 -5.01 -6.52
N HIS A 18 -8.00 -4.11 -6.22
CA HIS A 18 -9.38 -4.18 -6.67
C HIS A 18 -9.67 -3.35 -7.93
N SER A 19 -8.69 -2.59 -8.43
CA SER A 19 -8.88 -1.76 -9.62
C SER A 19 -8.96 -2.63 -10.89
N GLU A 20 -10.15 -2.75 -11.46
CA GLU A 20 -10.40 -3.58 -12.67
C GLU A 20 -10.00 -2.88 -13.98
N HIS A 21 -9.63 -1.60 -13.94
CA HIS A 21 -9.22 -0.82 -15.12
C HIS A 21 -7.71 -0.64 -15.15
N GLU A 22 -7.03 -1.28 -16.11
CA GLU A 22 -5.56 -1.20 -16.31
C GLU A 22 -5.02 0.24 -16.36
N GLY A 23 -5.81 1.20 -16.88
CA GLY A 23 -5.42 2.61 -16.97
C GLY A 23 -5.37 3.34 -15.63
N ASP A 24 -6.27 3.01 -14.70
CA ASP A 24 -6.30 3.60 -13.36
C ASP A 24 -5.39 2.82 -12.39
N GLN A 25 -5.20 1.52 -12.64
CA GLN A 25 -4.37 0.64 -11.82
C GLN A 25 -2.95 1.17 -11.63
N HIS A 26 -2.27 1.61 -12.69
CA HIS A 26 -0.90 2.12 -12.59
C HIS A 26 -0.81 3.37 -11.69
N ASN A 27 -1.80 4.26 -11.76
CA ASN A 27 -1.84 5.47 -10.93
C ASN A 27 -2.11 5.10 -9.45
N THR A 28 -3.05 4.20 -9.21
CA THR A 28 -3.39 3.73 -7.86
C THR A 28 -2.22 2.97 -7.23
N GLU A 29 -1.48 2.16 -8.01
CA GLU A 29 -0.28 1.47 -7.56
C GLU A 29 0.83 2.44 -7.13
N GLU A 30 1.08 3.50 -7.91
CA GLU A 30 2.09 4.50 -7.55
C GLU A 30 1.70 5.27 -6.27
N ILE A 31 0.41 5.55 -6.09
CA ILE A 31 -0.12 6.14 -4.86
C ILE A 31 0.07 5.18 -3.67
N ALA A 32 -0.25 3.90 -3.85
CA ALA A 32 -0.10 2.86 -2.84
C ALA A 32 1.37 2.70 -2.41
N LYS A 33 2.32 2.64 -3.36
CA LYS A 33 3.76 2.59 -3.08
C LYS A 33 4.25 3.81 -2.30
N ASN A 34 3.78 5.01 -2.66
CA ASN A 34 4.14 6.23 -1.95
C ASN A 34 3.59 6.25 -0.51
N ALA A 35 2.35 5.80 -0.33
CA ALA A 35 1.72 5.69 0.98
C ALA A 35 2.40 4.64 1.85
N LEU A 36 2.75 3.47 1.29
CA LEU A 36 3.53 2.43 1.96
C LEU A 36 4.87 2.97 2.44
N SER A 37 5.64 3.65 1.58
CA SER A 37 6.92 4.26 1.96
C SER A 37 6.78 5.29 3.08
N SER A 38 5.76 6.15 2.99
CA SER A 38 5.44 7.15 4.02
C SER A 38 5.04 6.51 5.35
N ALA A 39 4.23 5.44 5.29
CA ALA A 39 3.84 4.67 6.47
C ALA A 39 5.04 3.96 7.08
N PHE A 40 5.92 3.37 6.26
CA PHE A 40 7.11 2.65 6.71
C PHE A 40 8.06 3.53 7.53
N ALA A 41 8.22 4.80 7.11
CA ALA A 41 9.05 5.76 7.84
C ALA A 41 8.45 6.20 9.20
N ASN A 42 7.15 6.03 9.40
CA ASN A 42 6.40 6.58 10.55
C ASN A 42 5.67 5.51 11.37
N THR A 43 6.01 4.24 11.20
CA THR A 43 5.39 3.09 11.87
C THR A 43 6.40 2.34 12.74
N THR A 44 5.87 1.52 13.65
CA THR A 44 6.66 0.61 14.49
C THR A 44 7.17 -0.60 13.70
N GLU A 45 8.14 -1.34 14.24
CA GLU A 45 8.66 -2.55 13.57
C GLU A 45 7.58 -3.61 13.28
N ALA A 46 6.60 -3.77 14.19
CA ALA A 46 5.49 -4.69 13.98
C ALA A 46 4.57 -4.26 12.82
N GLU A 47 4.27 -2.96 12.73
CA GLU A 47 3.48 -2.41 11.62
C GLU A 47 4.26 -2.44 10.30
N LYS A 48 5.59 -2.26 10.33
CA LYS A 48 6.45 -2.39 9.15
C LYS A 48 6.41 -3.79 8.57
N GLU A 49 6.30 -4.82 9.40
CA GLU A 49 6.18 -6.21 8.94
C GLU A 49 4.90 -6.38 8.13
N GLN A 50 3.77 -5.88 8.62
CA GLN A 50 2.50 -5.86 7.87
C GLN A 50 2.57 -5.01 6.60
N LEU A 51 3.26 -3.86 6.63
CA LEU A 51 3.45 -3.04 5.43
C LEU A 51 4.28 -3.74 4.34
N ARG A 52 5.23 -4.61 4.71
CA ARG A 52 5.98 -5.41 3.72
C ARG A 52 5.08 -6.43 3.03
N GLU A 53 4.20 -7.08 3.78
CA GLU A 53 3.23 -8.02 3.21
C GLU A 53 2.35 -7.31 2.17
N PHE A 54 1.82 -6.13 2.50
CA PHE A 54 1.04 -5.33 1.54
C PHE A 54 1.85 -4.88 0.32
N GLN A 55 3.14 -4.56 0.49
CA GLN A 55 4.01 -4.22 -0.64
C GLN A 55 4.22 -5.43 -1.57
N GLU A 56 4.47 -6.62 -1.01
CA GLU A 56 4.64 -7.84 -1.81
C GLU A 56 3.35 -8.22 -2.54
N GLU A 57 2.18 -8.08 -1.90
CA GLU A 57 0.88 -8.30 -2.56
C GLU A 57 0.68 -7.35 -3.74
N LEU A 58 0.96 -6.06 -3.54
CA LEU A 58 0.85 -5.04 -4.60
C LEU A 58 1.80 -5.34 -5.78
N GLU A 59 3.06 -5.68 -5.50
CA GLU A 59 4.05 -6.00 -6.53
C GLU A 59 3.72 -7.30 -7.28
N ASN A 60 3.14 -8.29 -6.60
CA ASN A 60 2.69 -9.53 -7.24
C ASN A 60 1.47 -9.33 -8.14
N HIS A 61 0.60 -8.38 -7.79
CA HIS A 61 -0.58 -8.04 -8.60
C HIS A 61 -0.23 -7.22 -9.85
N SER A 62 0.81 -6.38 -9.76
CA SER A 62 1.32 -5.55 -10.86
C SER A 62 2.13 -6.34 -11.92
N LYS A 63 2.26 -7.66 -11.78
CA LYS A 63 3.19 -8.52 -12.53
C LYS A 63 2.51 -9.36 -13.61
#